data_AF-A0ABD6FHS1-F1
#
_entry.id   AF-A0ABD6FHS1-F1
#
_cell.length_a   1.000
_cell.length_b   1.000
_cell.length_c   1.000
_cell.angle_alpha   90.00
_cell.angle_beta   90.00
_cell.angle_gamma   90.00
#
_symmetry.space_group_name_H-M   'P 1'
#
loop_
_entity.id
_entity.type
_entity.pdbx_description
1 polymer ?
#
loop_
_entity_poly.entity_id
_entity_poly.type
_entity_poly.pdbx_seq_one_letter_code
_entity_poly.pdbx_strand_id
1 'polypeptide(L)'
;MRKSRRLPESWPGAARILHQLQEQHQRAAARAKSLQAELAAAHANHAEVRALERRRLVQAVTATTLRDLDQVRSRLWRLRDLLAEGLPPEPAMQELAKIRTALDEMIDSFRTTVRGVYPAMLPDRGPRAALEELAATLPRPVRFDGDLGRRVEWQIESGLYHAVAAVLNLYAGTHDGAGERSAARSSPITVVFGRDEALQVRITAEMDDMSLADLRSALAHDAARLAVLGGAMRFAMTGNRATVDITLAKQVLPPDLDTVPSQYATSAVFRQVWELARQGRRYVGYGPERAAWLAVAERMSKLPRIAVVLGTAREDPTLPSVPYVNVIQVHQAPNASLAEEFLADDGPRGRVDAVVCLVPPDTDFRTALRYGRHRVMLIEADDVAVVADVAKQLQAQAPTIAARRALVSIRELVQGLPADHELRRALDQVSAERHEFAELDLLVELTAQDTPLLRTAGEKVRAAAARLLGAEGPEPWMRLGLSPNADKAVVRATAQHSARYWRSRAQLPTTGGKDREVYETLAATAERLVDLA
;
A
#
# COMPACT_ATOMS: atom_id res chain seq x y z
N MET A 1 -39.51 55.08 -41.02
CA MET A 1 -39.70 54.23 -39.81
C MET A 1 -39.26 52.79 -40.10
N ARG A 2 -38.01 52.42 -39.78
CA ARG A 2 -37.53 51.02 -39.85
C ARG A 2 -37.50 50.45 -38.43
N LYS A 3 -38.32 49.43 -38.18
CA LYS A 3 -38.38 48.69 -36.91
C LYS A 3 -37.10 47.84 -36.76
N SER A 4 -36.29 48.12 -35.76
CA SER A 4 -35.22 47.23 -35.31
C SER A 4 -35.84 46.03 -34.56
N ARG A 5 -35.73 44.84 -35.15
CA ARG A 5 -35.97 43.57 -34.46
C ARG A 5 -34.84 43.37 -33.45
N ARG A 6 -35.16 43.41 -32.16
CA ARG A 6 -34.28 42.90 -31.10
C ARG A 6 -34.24 41.37 -31.23
N LEU A 7 -33.03 40.81 -31.36
CA LEU A 7 -32.76 39.38 -31.21
C LEU A 7 -32.83 39.03 -29.70
N PRO A 8 -33.37 37.85 -29.32
CA PRO A 8 -33.54 37.48 -27.92
C PRO A 8 -32.22 37.02 -27.27
N GLU A 9 -31.92 37.61 -26.12
CA GLU A 9 -30.87 37.21 -25.17
C GLU A 9 -31.11 35.77 -24.67
N SER A 10 -30.36 34.79 -25.18
CA SER A 10 -30.36 33.42 -24.61
C SER A 10 -29.06 32.64 -24.83
N TRP A 11 -27.92 33.33 -24.94
CA TRP A 11 -26.59 32.71 -25.08
C TRP A 11 -25.66 32.61 -23.85
N PRO A 12 -25.92 33.25 -22.68
CA PRO A 12 -25.03 33.11 -21.52
C PRO A 12 -24.94 31.67 -20.96
N GLY A 13 -26.04 30.92 -21.01
CA GLY A 13 -26.13 29.57 -20.45
C GLY A 13 -25.34 28.53 -21.26
N ALA A 14 -25.41 28.60 -22.59
CA ALA A 14 -24.71 27.67 -23.48
C ALA A 14 -23.19 27.84 -23.43
N ALA A 15 -22.70 29.09 -23.34
CA ALA A 15 -21.29 29.39 -23.17
C ALA A 15 -20.74 28.86 -21.83
N ARG A 16 -21.52 29.01 -20.74
CA ARG A 16 -21.16 28.47 -19.42
C ARG A 16 -21.11 26.94 -19.43
N ILE A 17 -22.07 26.27 -20.09
CA ILE A 17 -22.10 24.81 -20.21
C ILE A 17 -20.93 24.30 -21.05
N LEU A 18 -20.60 24.97 -22.16
CA LEU A 18 -19.44 24.62 -23.00
C LEU A 18 -18.12 24.80 -22.24
N HIS A 19 -17.97 25.89 -21.48
CA HIS A 19 -16.80 26.10 -20.62
C HIS A 19 -16.68 25.00 -19.55
N GLN A 20 -17.80 24.65 -18.91
CA GLN A 20 -17.86 23.60 -17.89
C GLN A 20 -17.54 22.22 -18.48
N LEU A 21 -18.00 21.91 -19.70
CA LEU A 21 -17.68 20.67 -20.41
C LEU A 21 -16.22 20.63 -20.87
N GLN A 22 -15.65 21.74 -21.35
CA GLN A 22 -14.23 21.84 -21.70
C GLN A 22 -13.34 21.66 -20.48
N GLU A 23 -13.68 22.27 -19.35
CA GLU A 23 -13.00 22.04 -18.07
C GLU A 23 -13.10 20.59 -17.63
N GLN A 24 -14.28 19.96 -17.71
CA GLN A 24 -14.46 18.54 -17.38
C GLN A 24 -13.64 17.64 -18.30
N HIS A 25 -13.57 17.94 -19.59
CA HIS A 25 -12.77 17.18 -20.56
C HIS A 25 -11.26 17.34 -20.29
N GLN A 26 -10.80 18.56 -20.01
CA GLN A 26 -9.39 18.80 -19.64
C GLN A 26 -9.03 18.13 -18.31
N ARG A 27 -9.94 18.14 -17.33
CA ARG A 27 -9.79 17.41 -16.05
C ARG A 27 -9.69 15.90 -16.27
N ALA A 28 -10.54 15.34 -17.13
CA ALA A 28 -10.51 13.92 -17.48
C ALA A 28 -9.21 13.55 -18.21
N ALA A 29 -8.75 14.39 -19.14
CA ALA A 29 -7.51 14.18 -19.90
C ALA A 29 -6.26 14.25 -19.01
N ALA A 30 -6.19 15.24 -18.11
CA ALA A 30 -5.09 15.37 -17.15
C ALA A 30 -5.04 14.19 -16.17
N ARG A 31 -6.21 13.78 -15.66
CA ARG A 31 -6.35 12.59 -14.80
C ARG A 31 -5.92 11.31 -15.52
N ALA A 32 -6.32 11.15 -16.77
CA ALA A 32 -5.91 10.00 -17.59
C ALA A 32 -4.38 9.97 -17.77
N LYS A 33 -3.75 11.12 -18.04
CA LYS A 33 -2.29 11.22 -18.25
C LYS A 33 -1.49 10.95 -16.97
N SER A 34 -1.93 11.48 -15.83
CA SER A 34 -1.29 11.21 -14.52
C SER A 34 -1.44 9.74 -14.11
N LEU A 35 -2.63 9.15 -14.25
CA LEU A 35 -2.83 7.73 -14.00
C LEU A 35 -2.00 6.86 -14.94
N GLN A 36 -1.84 7.25 -16.20
CA GLN A 36 -0.96 6.55 -17.14
C GLN A 36 0.51 6.63 -16.73
N ALA A 37 0.99 7.77 -16.24
CA ALA A 37 2.36 7.94 -15.78
C ALA A 37 2.64 7.13 -14.49
N GLU A 38 1.71 7.16 -13.53
CA GLU A 38 1.79 6.36 -12.29
C GLU A 38 1.74 4.86 -12.58
N LEU A 39 0.84 4.45 -13.48
CA LEU A 39 0.75 3.07 -13.95
C LEU A 39 2.04 2.65 -14.67
N ALA A 40 2.59 3.50 -15.54
CA ALA A 40 3.84 3.23 -16.25
C ALA A 40 5.03 3.09 -15.30
N ALA A 41 5.14 3.96 -14.29
CA ALA A 41 6.20 3.91 -13.28
C ALA A 41 6.07 2.67 -12.36
N ALA A 42 4.84 2.37 -11.91
CA ALA A 42 4.56 1.16 -11.13
C ALA A 42 4.82 -0.12 -11.94
N HIS A 43 4.46 -0.12 -13.23
CA HIS A 43 4.74 -1.23 -14.15
C HIS A 43 6.24 -1.38 -14.42
N ALA A 44 7.00 -0.30 -14.58
CA ALA A 44 8.44 -0.36 -14.79
C ALA A 44 9.17 -0.98 -13.59
N ASN A 45 8.86 -0.52 -12.37
CA ASN A 45 9.44 -1.07 -11.14
C ASN A 45 9.06 -2.54 -10.94
N HIS A 46 7.81 -2.92 -11.23
CA HIS A 46 7.38 -4.30 -11.14
C HIS A 46 8.01 -5.18 -12.23
N ALA A 47 8.20 -4.66 -13.44
CA ALA A 47 8.85 -5.36 -14.54
C ALA A 47 10.32 -5.65 -14.22
N GLU A 48 11.02 -4.74 -13.54
CA GLU A 48 12.41 -4.92 -13.13
C GLU A 48 12.56 -5.99 -12.03
N VAL A 49 11.70 -5.94 -11.00
CA VAL A 49 11.66 -6.98 -9.95
C VAL A 49 11.29 -8.34 -10.53
N ARG A 50 10.34 -8.39 -11.47
CA ARG A 50 10.01 -9.63 -12.21
C ARG A 50 11.12 -10.10 -13.13
N ALA A 51 11.89 -9.22 -13.75
CA ALA A 51 13.03 -9.60 -14.57
C ALA A 51 14.13 -10.23 -13.70
N LEU A 52 14.33 -9.72 -12.48
CA LEU A 52 15.26 -10.29 -11.51
C LEU A 52 14.79 -11.66 -11.00
N GLU A 53 13.51 -11.79 -10.67
CA GLU A 53 12.94 -13.06 -10.22
C GLU A 53 12.84 -14.10 -11.35
N ARG A 54 12.53 -13.67 -12.58
CA ARG A 54 12.59 -14.51 -13.77
C ARG A 54 14.01 -15.01 -14.02
N ARG A 55 15.04 -14.16 -13.88
CA ARG A 55 16.44 -14.61 -14.01
C ARG A 55 16.80 -15.64 -12.92
N ARG A 56 16.33 -15.45 -11.69
CA ARG A 56 16.53 -16.42 -10.59
C ARG A 56 15.79 -17.74 -10.83
N LEU A 57 14.53 -17.69 -11.28
CA LEU A 57 13.75 -18.88 -11.63
C LEU A 57 14.34 -19.62 -12.83
N VAL A 58 14.75 -18.91 -13.89
CA VAL A 58 15.44 -19.50 -15.03
C VAL A 58 16.75 -20.14 -14.59
N GLN A 59 17.54 -19.50 -13.72
CA GLN A 59 18.75 -20.08 -13.16
C GLN A 59 18.47 -21.34 -12.30
N ALA A 60 17.42 -21.33 -11.48
CA ALA A 60 17.01 -22.48 -10.66
C ALA A 60 16.46 -23.64 -11.50
N VAL A 61 15.65 -23.35 -12.51
CA VAL A 61 15.10 -24.34 -13.45
C VAL A 61 16.21 -24.94 -14.31
N THR A 62 17.12 -24.12 -14.85
CA THR A 62 18.24 -24.60 -15.66
C THR A 62 19.22 -25.44 -14.82
N ALA A 63 19.44 -25.08 -13.55
CA ALA A 63 20.30 -25.87 -12.67
C ALA A 63 19.71 -27.24 -12.30
N THR A 64 18.37 -27.35 -12.25
CA THR A 64 17.68 -28.62 -11.94
C THR A 64 17.60 -29.51 -13.18
N THR A 65 17.26 -28.96 -14.35
CA THR A 65 17.20 -29.73 -15.60
C THR A 65 18.56 -30.25 -16.06
N LEU A 66 19.65 -29.50 -15.82
CA LEU A 66 21.01 -29.97 -16.13
C LEU A 66 21.45 -31.15 -15.24
N ARG A 67 20.97 -31.22 -14.00
CA ARG A 67 21.29 -32.33 -13.08
C ARG A 67 20.58 -33.62 -13.52
N ASP A 68 19.31 -33.53 -13.88
CA ASP A 68 18.52 -34.68 -14.31
C ASP A 68 19.04 -35.25 -15.64
N LEU A 69 19.45 -34.38 -16.58
CA LEU A 69 20.10 -34.79 -17.84
C LEU A 69 21.44 -35.48 -17.61
N ASP A 70 22.23 -35.03 -16.64
CA ASP A 70 23.50 -35.68 -16.28
C ASP A 70 23.28 -37.07 -15.67
N GLN A 71 22.21 -37.25 -14.90
CA GLN A 71 21.79 -38.55 -14.38
C GLN A 71 21.41 -39.53 -15.51
N VAL A 72 20.65 -39.08 -16.51
CA VAL A 72 20.33 -39.91 -17.69
C VAL A 72 21.60 -40.25 -18.49
N ARG A 73 22.49 -39.28 -18.70
CA ARG A 73 23.78 -39.48 -19.39
C ARG A 73 24.65 -40.53 -18.68
N SER A 74 24.77 -40.44 -17.37
CA SER A 74 25.56 -41.38 -16.56
C SER A 74 25.02 -42.81 -16.65
N ARG A 75 23.70 -42.97 -16.65
CA ARG A 75 23.05 -44.28 -16.80
C ARG A 75 23.24 -44.86 -18.21
N LEU A 76 23.23 -44.03 -19.24
CA LEU A 76 23.53 -44.45 -20.62
C LEU A 76 24.99 -44.94 -20.76
N TRP A 77 25.95 -44.30 -20.10
CA TRP A 77 27.33 -44.80 -20.06
C TRP A 77 27.42 -46.14 -19.34
N ARG A 78 26.75 -46.29 -18.20
CA ARG A 78 26.68 -47.58 -17.50
C ARG A 78 26.08 -48.69 -18.37
N LEU A 79 25.02 -48.38 -19.12
CA LEU A 79 24.42 -49.33 -20.07
C LEU A 79 25.40 -49.72 -21.18
N ARG A 80 26.13 -48.75 -21.75
CA ARG A 80 27.16 -49.01 -22.76
C ARG A 80 28.25 -49.94 -22.22
N ASP A 81 28.71 -49.70 -21.00
CA ASP A 81 29.80 -50.48 -20.39
C ASP A 81 29.33 -51.92 -20.10
N LEU A 82 28.10 -52.11 -19.60
CA LEU A 82 27.47 -53.44 -19.42
C LEU A 82 27.35 -54.22 -20.74
N LEU A 83 27.05 -53.54 -21.84
CA LEU A 83 26.97 -54.16 -23.17
C LEU A 83 28.35 -54.51 -23.74
N ALA A 84 29.37 -53.68 -23.47
CA ALA A 84 30.75 -53.91 -23.91
C ALA A 84 31.42 -55.07 -23.16
N GLU A 85 31.04 -55.31 -21.91
CA GLU A 85 31.54 -56.40 -21.07
C GLU A 85 30.95 -57.78 -21.41
N GLY A 86 29.97 -57.86 -22.32
CA GLY A 86 29.39 -59.14 -22.77
C GLY A 86 28.58 -59.89 -21.71
N LEU A 87 28.07 -59.15 -20.71
CA LEU A 87 27.22 -59.69 -19.64
C LEU A 87 25.87 -60.23 -20.18
N PRO A 88 25.19 -61.13 -19.44
CA PRO A 88 23.84 -61.57 -19.78
C PRO A 88 22.88 -60.37 -19.94
N PRO A 89 21.80 -60.48 -20.72
CA PRO A 89 20.95 -59.34 -21.09
C PRO A 89 20.20 -58.68 -19.91
N GLU A 90 20.04 -59.38 -18.80
CA GLU A 90 19.21 -59.00 -17.66
C GLU A 90 19.65 -57.68 -16.98
N PRO A 91 20.94 -57.44 -16.64
CA PRO A 91 21.40 -56.18 -16.07
C PRO A 91 21.29 -55.00 -17.04
N ALA A 92 21.49 -55.24 -18.35
CA ALA A 92 21.31 -54.22 -19.38
C ALA A 92 19.83 -53.82 -19.54
N MET A 93 18.92 -54.80 -19.51
CA MET A 93 17.48 -54.58 -19.54
C MET A 93 16.99 -53.80 -18.30
N GLN A 94 17.55 -54.11 -17.13
CA GLN A 94 17.25 -53.39 -15.88
C GLN A 94 17.73 -51.94 -15.90
N GLU A 95 18.92 -51.65 -16.43
CA GLU A 95 19.38 -50.26 -16.57
C GLU A 95 18.58 -49.49 -17.63
N LEU A 96 18.18 -50.15 -18.73
CA LEU A 96 17.29 -49.54 -19.72
C LEU A 96 15.92 -49.17 -19.13
N ALA A 97 15.34 -50.03 -18.28
CA ALA A 97 14.09 -49.74 -17.57
C ALA A 97 14.24 -48.52 -16.65
N LYS A 98 15.36 -48.41 -15.91
CA LYS A 98 15.65 -47.25 -15.06
C LYS A 98 15.87 -45.96 -15.85
N ILE A 99 16.48 -46.04 -17.04
CA ILE A 99 16.62 -44.89 -17.95
C ILE A 99 15.24 -44.40 -18.40
N ARG A 100 14.33 -45.33 -18.78
CA ARG A 100 12.96 -44.98 -19.17
C ARG A 100 12.23 -44.26 -18.04
N THR A 101 12.26 -44.81 -16.83
CA THR A 101 11.63 -44.18 -15.65
C THR A 101 12.21 -42.79 -15.37
N ALA A 102 13.54 -42.62 -15.42
CA ALA A 102 14.17 -41.32 -15.20
C ALA A 102 13.81 -40.28 -16.28
N LEU A 103 13.61 -40.72 -17.54
CA LEU A 103 13.14 -39.86 -18.62
C LEU A 103 11.67 -39.45 -18.43
N ASP A 104 10.80 -40.38 -18.03
CA ASP A 104 9.39 -40.09 -17.75
C ASP A 104 9.25 -39.08 -16.59
N GLU A 105 9.98 -39.29 -15.49
CA GLU A 105 10.04 -38.36 -14.35
C GLU A 105 10.56 -36.97 -14.75
N MET A 106 11.57 -36.90 -15.62
CA MET A 106 12.10 -35.64 -16.14
C MET A 106 11.08 -34.91 -17.03
N ILE A 107 10.37 -35.64 -17.89
CA ILE A 107 9.33 -35.07 -18.77
C ILE A 107 8.18 -34.51 -17.92
N ASP A 108 7.74 -35.22 -16.89
CA ASP A 108 6.66 -34.77 -16.01
C ASP A 108 7.09 -33.62 -15.10
N SER A 109 8.32 -33.64 -14.58
CA SER A 109 8.91 -32.51 -13.85
C SER A 109 9.03 -31.27 -14.73
N PHE A 110 9.47 -31.42 -15.99
CA PHE A 110 9.55 -30.32 -16.96
C PHE A 110 8.16 -29.78 -17.30
N ARG A 111 7.17 -30.64 -17.56
CA ARG A 111 5.78 -30.24 -17.81
C ARG A 111 5.18 -29.49 -16.62
N THR A 112 5.43 -29.96 -15.40
CA THR A 112 4.98 -29.31 -14.16
C THR A 112 5.64 -27.94 -14.00
N THR A 113 6.93 -27.86 -14.25
CA THR A 113 7.72 -26.62 -14.16
C THR A 113 7.28 -25.60 -15.21
N VAL A 114 7.13 -25.99 -16.48
CA VAL A 114 6.69 -25.10 -17.57
C VAL A 114 5.25 -24.61 -17.33
N ARG A 115 4.34 -25.50 -16.88
CA ARG A 115 2.95 -25.12 -16.54
C ARG A 115 2.85 -24.18 -15.34
N GLY A 116 3.79 -24.27 -14.40
CA GLY A 116 3.85 -23.39 -13.22
C GLY A 116 4.44 -22.01 -13.47
N VAL A 117 5.15 -21.78 -14.58
CA VAL A 117 6.00 -20.60 -14.71
C VAL A 117 5.30 -19.36 -15.27
N TYR A 118 4.24 -19.44 -16.10
CA TYR A 118 3.47 -18.24 -16.47
C TYR A 118 2.20 -18.55 -17.30
N PRO A 119 0.99 -18.17 -16.86
CA PRO A 119 -0.15 -18.04 -17.76
C PRO A 119 0.06 -16.82 -18.67
N ALA A 120 0.42 -17.05 -19.94
CA ALA A 120 0.82 -16.01 -20.89
C ALA A 120 -0.24 -14.91 -21.07
N MET A 121 -1.52 -15.26 -20.99
CA MET A 121 -2.63 -14.31 -21.16
C MET A 121 -3.06 -13.58 -19.88
N LEU A 122 -2.58 -14.01 -18.70
CA LEU A 122 -2.99 -13.40 -17.44
C LEU A 122 -2.61 -11.91 -17.33
N PRO A 123 -1.39 -11.45 -17.70
CA PRO A 123 -1.04 -10.04 -17.59
C PRO A 123 -1.91 -9.16 -18.49
N ASP A 124 -2.18 -9.63 -19.71
CA ASP A 124 -2.81 -8.79 -20.74
C ASP A 124 -4.35 -8.87 -20.69
N ARG A 125 -4.90 -10.05 -20.41
CA ARG A 125 -6.34 -10.33 -20.49
C ARG A 125 -7.02 -10.72 -19.18
N GLY A 126 -6.25 -10.87 -18.11
CA GLY A 126 -6.77 -11.10 -16.76
C GLY A 126 -7.18 -12.55 -16.49
N PRO A 127 -7.58 -12.83 -15.23
CA PRO A 127 -7.75 -14.20 -14.73
C PRO A 127 -8.84 -14.98 -15.44
N ARG A 128 -9.95 -14.34 -15.81
CA ARG A 128 -11.03 -15.01 -16.53
C ARG A 128 -10.56 -15.56 -17.88
N ALA A 129 -9.94 -14.73 -18.71
CA ALA A 129 -9.50 -15.13 -20.05
C ALA A 129 -8.43 -16.24 -20.00
N ALA A 130 -7.51 -16.16 -19.02
CA ALA A 130 -6.52 -17.21 -18.79
C ALA A 130 -7.17 -18.54 -18.33
N LEU A 131 -8.22 -18.48 -17.51
CA LEU A 131 -8.97 -19.67 -17.09
C LEU A 131 -9.82 -20.27 -18.20
N GLU A 132 -10.38 -19.44 -19.09
CA GLU A 132 -11.10 -19.90 -20.28
C GLU A 132 -10.15 -20.63 -21.26
N GLU A 133 -8.92 -20.13 -21.43
CA GLU A 133 -7.87 -20.81 -22.19
C GLU A 133 -7.48 -22.15 -21.57
N LEU A 134 -7.28 -22.19 -20.24
CA LEU A 134 -7.03 -23.44 -19.52
C LEU A 134 -8.20 -24.42 -19.72
N ALA A 135 -9.44 -23.96 -19.55
CA ALA A 135 -10.63 -24.77 -19.68
C ALA A 135 -10.78 -25.42 -21.06
N ALA A 136 -10.35 -24.74 -22.13
CA ALA A 136 -10.37 -25.29 -23.49
C ALA A 136 -9.45 -26.52 -23.66
N THR A 137 -8.49 -26.72 -22.75
CA THR A 137 -7.58 -27.87 -22.76
C THR A 137 -8.05 -29.04 -21.91
N LEU A 138 -9.11 -28.85 -21.11
CA LEU A 138 -9.58 -29.87 -20.18
C LEU A 138 -10.51 -30.88 -20.87
N PRO A 139 -10.46 -32.16 -20.50
CA PRO A 139 -11.34 -33.19 -21.04
C PRO A 139 -12.82 -33.01 -20.67
N ARG A 140 -13.10 -32.25 -19.60
CA ARG A 140 -14.48 -31.92 -19.16
C ARG A 140 -14.82 -30.48 -19.54
N PRO A 141 -16.02 -30.22 -20.09
CA PRO A 141 -16.44 -28.86 -20.42
C PRO A 141 -16.60 -28.02 -19.16
N VAL A 142 -16.09 -26.78 -19.19
CA VAL A 142 -16.23 -25.80 -18.12
C VAL A 142 -17.14 -24.66 -18.57
N ARG A 143 -18.11 -24.29 -17.73
CA ARG A 143 -18.98 -23.13 -17.93
C ARG A 143 -18.60 -22.04 -16.95
N PHE A 144 -18.35 -20.84 -17.46
CA PHE A 144 -18.05 -19.65 -16.67
C PHE A 144 -19.25 -18.69 -16.65
N ASP A 145 -19.63 -18.23 -15.47
CA ASP A 145 -20.67 -17.23 -15.25
C ASP A 145 -20.20 -16.15 -14.24
N GLY A 146 -20.89 -15.02 -14.18
CA GLY A 146 -20.54 -13.88 -13.35
C GLY A 146 -19.35 -13.08 -13.87
N ASP A 147 -18.81 -12.15 -13.07
CA ASP A 147 -17.64 -11.32 -13.44
C ASP A 147 -16.77 -11.00 -12.22
N LEU A 148 -15.45 -10.89 -12.44
CA LEU A 148 -14.47 -10.45 -11.44
C LEU A 148 -14.30 -8.92 -11.43
N GLY A 149 -14.85 -8.20 -12.41
CA GLY A 149 -14.83 -6.74 -12.52
C GLY A 149 -13.46 -6.17 -12.90
N ARG A 150 -13.15 -4.94 -12.44
CA ARG A 150 -11.86 -4.27 -12.73
C ARG A 150 -10.64 -5.10 -12.31
N ARG A 151 -9.56 -5.03 -13.10
CA ARG A 151 -8.26 -5.68 -12.83
C ARG A 151 -7.74 -5.33 -11.42
N VAL A 152 -7.10 -6.28 -10.78
CA VAL A 152 -6.44 -6.11 -9.47
C VAL A 152 -4.94 -6.33 -9.62
N GLU A 153 -4.19 -6.14 -8.54
CA GLU A 153 -2.75 -6.40 -8.58
C GLU A 153 -2.46 -7.82 -9.05
N TRP A 154 -1.42 -7.96 -9.86
CA TRP A 154 -1.02 -9.23 -10.45
C TRP A 154 -0.87 -10.36 -9.43
N GLN A 155 -0.32 -10.11 -8.24
CA GLN A 155 -0.17 -11.14 -7.22
C GLN A 155 -1.52 -11.76 -6.84
N ILE A 156 -2.58 -10.94 -6.77
CA ILE A 156 -3.94 -11.39 -6.50
C ILE A 156 -4.54 -12.12 -7.71
N GLU A 157 -4.36 -11.59 -8.92
CA GLU A 157 -4.86 -12.25 -10.14
C GLU A 157 -4.20 -13.61 -10.38
N SER A 158 -2.89 -13.70 -10.14
CA SER A 158 -2.09 -14.92 -10.23
C SER A 158 -2.49 -15.91 -9.15
N GLY A 159 -2.61 -15.46 -7.90
CA GLY A 159 -3.10 -16.30 -6.80
C GLY A 159 -4.48 -16.89 -7.08
N LEU A 160 -5.40 -16.06 -7.57
CA LEU A 160 -6.74 -16.50 -7.96
C LEU A 160 -6.70 -17.50 -9.11
N TYR A 161 -5.94 -17.19 -10.17
CA TYR A 161 -5.78 -18.07 -11.32
C TYR A 161 -5.27 -19.45 -10.90
N HIS A 162 -4.18 -19.51 -10.11
CA HIS A 162 -3.60 -20.77 -9.68
C HIS A 162 -4.54 -21.57 -8.78
N ALA A 163 -5.25 -20.92 -7.86
CA ALA A 163 -6.22 -21.60 -7.01
C ALA A 163 -7.40 -22.18 -7.81
N VAL A 164 -7.95 -21.43 -8.77
CA VAL A 164 -9.04 -21.94 -9.63
C VAL A 164 -8.52 -23.02 -10.58
N ALA A 165 -7.34 -22.84 -11.17
CA ALA A 165 -6.71 -23.81 -12.05
C ALA A 165 -6.45 -25.15 -11.34
N ALA A 166 -6.02 -25.13 -10.08
CA ALA A 166 -5.83 -26.35 -9.28
C ALA A 166 -7.14 -27.13 -9.14
N VAL A 167 -8.24 -26.42 -8.80
CA VAL A 167 -9.57 -27.04 -8.69
C VAL A 167 -10.06 -27.59 -10.03
N LEU A 168 -9.90 -26.84 -11.12
CA LEU A 168 -10.31 -27.27 -12.45
C LEU A 168 -9.55 -28.52 -12.91
N ASN A 169 -8.23 -28.57 -12.70
CA ASN A 169 -7.42 -29.74 -13.03
C ASN A 169 -7.81 -30.96 -12.18
N LEU A 170 -8.08 -30.76 -10.88
CA LEU A 170 -8.57 -31.83 -10.01
C LEU A 170 -9.91 -32.39 -10.49
N TYR A 171 -10.87 -31.52 -10.83
CA TYR A 171 -12.19 -31.93 -11.31
C TYR A 171 -12.17 -32.55 -12.72
N ALA A 172 -11.20 -32.16 -13.54
CA ALA A 172 -11.00 -32.72 -14.87
C ALA A 172 -10.26 -34.08 -14.87
N GLY A 173 -9.41 -34.34 -13.88
CA GLY A 173 -8.50 -35.48 -13.83
C GLY A 173 -9.04 -36.80 -13.25
N THR A 174 -10.28 -36.85 -12.77
CA THR A 174 -10.83 -38.05 -12.08
C THR A 174 -11.24 -39.22 -13.00
N HIS A 175 -10.60 -39.42 -14.14
CA HIS A 175 -10.96 -40.47 -15.10
C HIS A 175 -9.78 -41.37 -15.54
N ASP A 176 -8.85 -41.66 -14.64
CA ASP A 176 -7.71 -42.54 -14.96
C ASP A 176 -8.06 -44.05 -14.92
N GLY A 177 -9.32 -44.45 -15.17
CA GLY A 177 -9.69 -45.87 -15.06
C GLY A 177 -10.98 -46.37 -15.73
N ALA A 178 -11.76 -45.53 -16.41
CA ALA A 178 -13.00 -46.01 -17.05
C ALA A 178 -13.10 -45.53 -18.49
N GLY A 179 -13.11 -46.50 -19.42
CA GLY A 179 -12.92 -46.30 -20.86
C GLY A 179 -13.90 -45.35 -21.55
N GLU A 180 -13.64 -45.21 -22.86
CA GLU A 180 -14.22 -44.31 -23.87
C GLU A 180 -15.77 -44.16 -23.91
N ARG A 181 -16.50 -44.87 -23.05
CA ARG A 181 -17.96 -44.80 -22.91
C ARG A 181 -18.48 -43.87 -21.80
N SER A 182 -17.61 -43.32 -20.94
CA SER A 182 -18.02 -42.38 -19.86
C SER A 182 -17.94 -40.89 -20.23
N ALA A 183 -17.24 -40.53 -21.33
CA ALA A 183 -17.08 -39.14 -21.75
C ALA A 183 -18.40 -38.43 -22.12
N ALA A 184 -19.43 -39.19 -22.50
CA ALA A 184 -20.71 -38.63 -22.96
C ALA A 184 -21.71 -38.25 -21.83
N ARG A 185 -21.42 -38.57 -20.57
CA ARG A 185 -22.32 -38.31 -19.41
C ARG A 185 -21.74 -37.40 -18.34
N SER A 186 -20.57 -36.81 -18.57
CA SER A 186 -19.91 -35.97 -17.56
C SER A 186 -20.60 -34.60 -17.46
N SER A 187 -21.21 -34.33 -16.31
CA SER A 187 -21.79 -33.03 -15.97
C SER A 187 -20.69 -31.93 -16.06
N PRO A 188 -20.99 -30.76 -16.65
CA PRO A 188 -20.01 -29.69 -16.85
C PRO A 188 -19.56 -29.10 -15.51
N ILE A 189 -18.28 -28.71 -15.43
CA ILE A 189 -17.78 -27.95 -14.29
C ILE A 189 -18.34 -26.53 -14.40
N THR A 190 -19.00 -26.03 -13.36
CA THR A 190 -19.52 -24.66 -13.34
C THR A 190 -18.64 -23.79 -12.46
N VAL A 191 -18.18 -22.66 -12.99
CA VAL A 191 -17.38 -21.65 -12.32
C VAL A 191 -18.17 -20.36 -12.31
N VAL A 192 -18.55 -19.87 -11.12
CA VAL A 192 -19.25 -18.60 -10.94
C VAL A 192 -18.32 -17.61 -10.29
N PHE A 193 -18.05 -16.51 -10.98
CA PHE A 193 -17.30 -15.38 -10.48
C PHE A 193 -18.23 -14.40 -9.75
N GLY A 194 -17.75 -13.88 -8.64
CA GLY A 194 -18.42 -12.83 -7.88
C GLY A 194 -17.43 -11.78 -7.44
N ARG A 195 -17.92 -10.56 -7.30
CA ARG A 195 -17.18 -9.45 -6.71
C ARG A 195 -18.09 -8.69 -5.77
N ASP A 196 -17.72 -8.68 -4.49
CA ASP A 196 -18.24 -7.74 -3.50
C ASP A 196 -17.05 -7.09 -2.80
N GLU A 197 -16.84 -7.27 -1.49
CA GLU A 197 -15.64 -6.79 -0.76
C GLU A 197 -14.37 -7.60 -1.05
N ALA A 198 -14.51 -8.82 -1.58
CA ALA A 198 -13.44 -9.71 -2.02
C ALA A 198 -13.74 -10.26 -3.42
N LEU A 199 -12.72 -10.80 -4.10
CA LEU A 199 -12.93 -11.66 -5.26
C LEU A 199 -13.45 -13.01 -4.78
N GLN A 200 -14.51 -13.49 -5.41
CA GLN A 200 -15.17 -14.73 -5.06
C GLN A 200 -15.24 -15.63 -6.28
N VAL A 201 -14.95 -16.91 -6.10
CA VAL A 201 -15.11 -17.92 -7.15
C VAL A 201 -15.74 -19.15 -6.52
N ARG A 202 -16.91 -19.54 -7.03
CA ARG A 202 -17.56 -20.79 -6.66
C ARG A 202 -17.39 -21.78 -7.80
N ILE A 203 -16.80 -22.93 -7.52
CA ILE A 203 -16.57 -23.98 -8.50
C ILE A 203 -17.37 -25.20 -8.06
N THR A 204 -18.23 -25.71 -8.94
CA THR A 204 -19.08 -26.87 -8.66
C THR A 204 -18.93 -27.92 -9.75
N ALA A 205 -18.78 -29.18 -9.35
CA ALA A 205 -18.78 -30.32 -10.25
C ALA A 205 -19.42 -31.54 -9.57
N GLU A 206 -19.95 -32.45 -10.38
CA GLU A 206 -20.32 -33.79 -9.93
C GLU A 206 -19.08 -34.67 -9.99
N MET A 207 -18.78 -35.32 -8.87
CA MET A 207 -17.60 -36.14 -8.62
C MET A 207 -18.03 -37.51 -8.10
N ASP A 208 -17.73 -38.55 -8.86
CA ASP A 208 -17.94 -39.94 -8.43
C ASP A 208 -16.75 -40.37 -7.54
N ASP A 209 -17.05 -41.11 -6.47
CA ASP A 209 -16.04 -41.71 -5.57
C ASP A 209 -15.02 -40.75 -4.91
N MET A 210 -15.39 -39.47 -4.69
CA MET A 210 -14.54 -38.51 -3.96
C MET A 210 -15.16 -38.11 -2.61
N SER A 211 -14.43 -38.33 -1.52
CA SER A 211 -14.84 -37.83 -0.21
C SER A 211 -14.45 -36.35 0.01
N LEU A 212 -15.11 -35.69 0.97
CA LEU A 212 -14.75 -34.33 1.37
C LEU A 212 -13.32 -34.25 1.96
N ALA A 213 -12.83 -35.34 2.57
CA ALA A 213 -11.48 -35.41 3.12
C ALA A 213 -10.43 -35.47 2.01
N ASP A 214 -10.69 -36.24 0.95
CA ASP A 214 -9.79 -36.36 -0.21
C ASP A 214 -9.70 -35.03 -0.97
N LEU A 215 -10.83 -34.36 -1.16
CA LEU A 215 -10.88 -33.02 -1.77
C LEU A 215 -10.04 -32.00 -0.98
N ARG A 216 -10.15 -32.01 0.35
CA ARG A 216 -9.36 -31.14 1.23
C ARG A 216 -7.87 -31.46 1.17
N SER A 217 -7.52 -32.75 1.14
CA SER A 217 -6.13 -33.20 1.05
C SER A 217 -5.49 -32.78 -0.27
N ALA A 218 -6.20 -33.00 -1.39
CA ALA A 218 -5.72 -32.69 -2.73
C ALA A 218 -5.41 -31.19 -2.92
N LEU A 219 -6.23 -30.31 -2.33
CA LEU A 219 -6.12 -28.86 -2.46
C LEU A 219 -5.47 -28.18 -1.24
N ALA A 220 -4.88 -28.94 -0.31
CA ALA A 220 -4.33 -28.38 0.92
C ALA A 220 -3.19 -27.37 0.65
N HIS A 221 -2.31 -27.68 -0.31
CA HIS A 221 -1.21 -26.81 -0.69
C HIS A 221 -1.69 -25.51 -1.37
N ASP A 222 -2.70 -25.60 -2.23
CA ASP A 222 -3.29 -24.44 -2.90
C ASP A 222 -4.06 -23.55 -1.92
N ALA A 223 -4.79 -24.15 -0.98
CA ALA A 223 -5.46 -23.43 0.10
C ALA A 223 -4.45 -22.69 0.99
N ALA A 224 -3.32 -23.32 1.34
CA ALA A 224 -2.26 -22.68 2.12
C ALA A 224 -1.60 -21.52 1.36
N ARG A 225 -1.34 -21.68 0.05
CA ARG A 225 -0.80 -20.60 -0.80
C ARG A 225 -1.78 -19.43 -0.92
N LEU A 226 -3.07 -19.73 -1.09
CA LEU A 226 -4.11 -18.72 -1.16
C LEU A 226 -4.25 -17.95 0.18
N ALA A 227 -4.08 -18.63 1.31
CA ALA A 227 -4.12 -18.03 2.64
C ALA A 227 -3.00 -16.99 2.86
N VAL A 228 -1.80 -17.23 2.31
CA VAL A 228 -0.69 -16.25 2.34
C VAL A 228 -1.06 -14.94 1.62
N LEU A 229 -1.92 -15.01 0.61
CA LEU A 229 -2.43 -13.85 -0.13
C LEU A 229 -3.68 -13.23 0.51
N GLY A 230 -4.03 -13.64 1.73
CA GLY A 230 -5.23 -13.16 2.44
C GLY A 230 -6.54 -13.75 1.92
N GLY A 231 -6.49 -14.90 1.25
CA GLY A 231 -7.67 -15.62 0.79
C GLY A 231 -8.03 -16.84 1.62
N ALA A 232 -9.17 -17.46 1.31
CA ALA A 232 -9.62 -18.70 1.92
C ALA A 232 -10.31 -19.58 0.89
N MET A 233 -10.14 -20.90 1.04
CA MET A 233 -10.80 -21.93 0.24
C MET A 233 -11.67 -22.77 1.16
N ARG A 234 -12.97 -22.84 0.87
CA ARG A 234 -13.96 -23.62 1.61
C ARG A 234 -14.46 -24.77 0.75
N PHE A 235 -14.62 -25.92 1.37
CA PHE A 235 -14.99 -27.16 0.70
C PHE A 235 -16.32 -27.66 1.26
N ALA A 236 -17.24 -28.00 0.37
CA ALA A 236 -18.51 -28.62 0.72
C ALA A 236 -18.80 -29.79 -0.24
N MET A 237 -19.49 -30.80 0.28
CA MET A 237 -19.94 -31.96 -0.50
C MET A 237 -21.41 -32.23 -0.17
N THR A 238 -22.27 -32.23 -1.19
CA THR A 238 -23.70 -32.53 -1.06
C THR A 238 -24.06 -33.65 -2.02
N GLY A 239 -24.20 -34.88 -1.51
CA GLY A 239 -24.30 -36.07 -2.38
C GLY A 239 -22.99 -36.28 -3.16
N ASN A 240 -23.06 -36.37 -4.48
CA ASN A 240 -21.89 -36.41 -5.37
C ASN A 240 -21.47 -35.02 -5.89
N ARG A 241 -22.08 -33.93 -5.40
CA ARG A 241 -21.77 -32.58 -5.85
C ARG A 241 -20.72 -31.93 -4.94
N ALA A 242 -19.52 -31.75 -5.49
CA ALA A 242 -18.44 -31.04 -4.84
C ALA A 242 -18.56 -29.53 -5.12
N THR A 243 -18.39 -28.72 -4.08
CA THR A 243 -18.36 -27.25 -4.17
C THR A 243 -17.11 -26.72 -3.49
N VAL A 244 -16.35 -25.91 -4.23
CA VAL A 244 -15.20 -25.16 -3.70
C VAL A 244 -15.49 -23.66 -3.82
N ASP A 245 -15.56 -23.00 -2.67
CA ASP A 245 -15.72 -21.56 -2.56
C ASP A 245 -14.37 -20.91 -2.24
N ILE A 246 -13.86 -20.14 -3.19
CA ILE A 246 -12.62 -19.36 -3.08
C ILE A 246 -12.98 -17.92 -2.79
N THR A 247 -12.34 -17.34 -1.79
CA THR A 247 -12.41 -15.91 -1.46
C THR A 247 -11.01 -15.33 -1.42
N LEU A 248 -10.77 -14.16 -2.01
CA LEU A 248 -9.46 -13.53 -2.04
C LEU A 248 -9.58 -12.00 -1.98
N ALA A 249 -8.77 -11.37 -1.12
CA ALA A 249 -8.75 -9.92 -0.99
C ALA A 249 -8.36 -9.22 -2.31
N LYS A 250 -8.84 -8.00 -2.54
CA LYS A 250 -8.60 -7.26 -3.79
C LYS A 250 -7.20 -6.61 -3.89
N GLN A 251 -6.43 -6.66 -2.81
CA GLN A 251 -5.09 -6.08 -2.68
C GLN A 251 -4.27 -6.99 -1.78
N VAL A 252 -2.96 -7.08 -2.02
CA VAL A 252 -2.04 -7.72 -1.08
C VAL A 252 -1.95 -6.81 0.13
N LEU A 253 -2.68 -7.13 1.19
CA LEU A 253 -2.45 -6.51 2.48
C LEU A 253 -0.99 -6.82 2.87
N PRO A 254 -0.18 -5.85 3.34
CA PRO A 254 1.15 -6.15 3.85
C PRO A 254 1.05 -7.33 4.82
N PRO A 255 1.85 -8.40 4.64
CA PRO A 255 1.63 -9.69 5.29
C PRO A 255 1.77 -9.64 6.81
N ASP A 256 2.20 -8.51 7.37
CA ASP A 256 2.32 -8.35 8.80
C ASP A 256 1.94 -6.94 9.26
N LEU A 257 0.65 -6.61 9.19
CA LEU A 257 0.11 -5.48 9.93
C LEU A 257 0.18 -5.68 11.47
N ASP A 258 0.67 -6.84 11.94
CA ASP A 258 0.84 -7.19 13.34
C ASP A 258 2.25 -6.87 13.85
N THR A 259 3.24 -6.69 12.97
CA THR A 259 4.56 -6.16 13.30
C THR A 259 4.70 -4.68 12.93
N VAL A 260 5.42 -3.97 13.79
CA VAL A 260 5.72 -2.55 13.58
C VAL A 260 6.71 -2.44 12.41
N PRO A 261 6.47 -1.57 11.40
CA PRO A 261 7.42 -1.33 10.32
C PRO A 261 8.82 -1.01 10.85
N SER A 262 9.84 -1.69 10.31
CA SER A 262 11.21 -1.60 10.82
C SER A 262 11.78 -0.18 10.78
N GLN A 263 11.37 0.64 9.80
CA GLN A 263 11.78 2.05 9.71
C GLN A 263 11.27 2.92 10.87
N TYR A 264 10.23 2.48 11.60
CA TYR A 264 9.65 3.20 12.73
C TYR A 264 9.78 2.44 14.06
N ALA A 265 10.54 1.34 14.09
CA ALA A 265 10.69 0.48 15.26
C ALA A 265 11.21 1.23 16.50
N THR A 266 12.03 2.27 16.31
CA THR A 266 12.60 3.09 17.39
C THR A 266 11.61 4.13 17.94
N SER A 267 10.56 4.50 17.20
CA SER A 267 9.59 5.51 17.65
C SER A 267 8.60 4.93 18.66
N ALA A 268 8.68 5.41 19.91
CA ALA A 268 7.77 4.99 20.98
C ALA A 268 6.32 5.40 20.69
N VAL A 269 6.11 6.63 20.19
CA VAL A 269 4.78 7.16 19.83
C VAL A 269 4.15 6.34 18.72
N PHE A 270 4.90 6.05 17.65
CA PHE A 270 4.42 5.22 16.56
C PHE A 270 4.02 3.83 17.05
N ARG A 271 4.88 3.17 17.84
CA ARG A 271 4.60 1.84 18.40
C ARG A 271 3.33 1.80 19.24
N GLN A 272 3.12 2.82 20.08
CA GLN A 272 1.95 2.87 20.95
C GLN A 272 0.65 3.06 20.14
N VAL A 273 0.65 3.95 19.14
CA VAL A 273 -0.52 4.12 18.26
C VAL A 273 -0.75 2.89 17.37
N TRP A 274 0.32 2.24 16.92
CA TRP A 274 0.24 1.00 16.16
C TRP A 274 -0.41 -0.12 16.98
N GLU A 275 -0.02 -0.26 18.25
CA GLU A 275 -0.64 -1.22 19.16
C GLU A 275 -2.10 -0.86 19.46
N LEU A 276 -2.44 0.43 19.61
CA LEU A 276 -3.84 0.87 19.75
C LEU A 276 -4.69 0.46 18.53
N ALA A 277 -4.17 0.68 17.32
CA ALA A 277 -4.82 0.24 16.09
C ALA A 277 -4.98 -1.30 16.05
N ARG A 278 -3.94 -2.02 16.48
CA ARG A 278 -3.96 -3.49 16.57
C ARG A 278 -5.02 -4.00 17.55
N GLN A 279 -5.12 -3.39 18.74
CA GLN A 279 -6.13 -3.72 19.74
C GLN A 279 -7.55 -3.47 19.20
N GLY A 280 -7.78 -2.34 18.52
CA GLY A 280 -9.05 -2.05 17.85
C GLY A 280 -9.45 -3.12 16.84
N ARG A 281 -8.51 -3.59 16.00
CA ARG A 281 -8.76 -4.68 15.04
C ARG A 281 -9.09 -6.02 15.69
N ARG A 282 -8.54 -6.30 16.89
CA ARG A 282 -8.82 -7.54 17.64
C ARG A 282 -10.17 -7.48 18.35
N TYR A 283 -10.57 -6.29 18.77
CA TYR A 283 -11.85 -6.07 19.43
C TYR A 283 -13.04 -6.27 18.47
N VAL A 284 -12.91 -5.82 17.22
CA VAL A 284 -14.00 -5.86 16.24
C VAL A 284 -14.01 -7.19 15.45
N GLY A 285 -15.19 -7.79 15.31
CA GLY A 285 -15.42 -8.97 14.46
C GLY A 285 -15.19 -8.71 12.97
N TYR A 286 -15.39 -9.72 12.11
CA TYR A 286 -15.32 -9.50 10.65
C TYR A 286 -16.48 -8.61 10.18
N GLY A 287 -16.18 -7.57 9.38
CA GLY A 287 -17.18 -6.60 8.92
C GLY A 287 -16.59 -5.23 8.55
N PRO A 288 -17.45 -4.25 8.20
CA PRO A 288 -17.02 -2.92 7.73
C PRO A 288 -16.24 -2.13 8.79
N GLU A 289 -16.56 -2.30 10.08
CA GLU A 289 -15.81 -1.66 11.17
C GLU A 289 -14.36 -2.17 11.22
N ARG A 290 -14.13 -3.47 11.05
CA ARG A 290 -12.78 -4.04 10.99
C ARG A 290 -12.02 -3.57 9.75
N ALA A 291 -12.69 -3.38 8.62
CA ALA A 291 -12.09 -2.78 7.43
C ALA A 291 -11.61 -1.34 7.70
N ALA A 292 -12.37 -0.56 8.47
CA ALA A 292 -11.96 0.78 8.84
C ALA A 292 -10.71 0.79 9.75
N TRP A 293 -10.63 -0.12 10.73
CA TRP A 293 -9.41 -0.30 11.53
C TRP A 293 -8.21 -0.82 10.73
N LEU A 294 -8.44 -1.67 9.72
CA LEU A 294 -7.39 -2.10 8.79
C LEU A 294 -6.88 -0.93 7.95
N ALA A 295 -7.77 -0.06 7.45
CA ALA A 295 -7.40 1.13 6.70
C ALA A 295 -6.55 2.10 7.55
N VAL A 296 -6.80 2.21 8.85
CA VAL A 296 -5.92 2.98 9.76
C VAL A 296 -4.49 2.43 9.74
N ALA A 297 -4.32 1.12 9.93
CA ALA A 297 -2.99 0.51 9.97
C ALA A 297 -2.27 0.56 8.62
N GLU A 298 -3.00 0.40 7.50
CA GLU A 298 -2.45 0.58 6.16
C GLU A 298 -1.92 2.01 5.97
N ARG A 299 -2.70 3.02 6.37
CA ARG A 299 -2.29 4.43 6.27
C ARG A 299 -1.08 4.76 7.13
N MET A 300 -0.93 4.15 8.31
CA MET A 300 0.25 4.32 9.15
C MET A 300 1.54 3.86 8.46
N SER A 301 1.44 2.94 7.51
CA SER A 301 2.58 2.43 6.74
C SER A 301 2.89 3.26 5.49
N LYS A 302 2.06 4.25 5.15
CA LYS A 302 2.24 5.11 3.96
C LYS A 302 3.23 6.23 4.26
N LEU A 303 4.04 6.54 3.24
CA LEU A 303 5.00 7.64 3.29
C LEU A 303 4.30 9.00 3.43
N PRO A 304 4.94 10.00 4.06
CA PRO A 304 4.47 11.36 4.04
C PRO A 304 4.30 11.90 2.61
N ARG A 305 3.35 12.80 2.41
CA ARG A 305 2.98 13.34 1.10
C ARG A 305 3.05 14.86 1.08
N ILE A 306 3.71 15.42 0.06
CA ILE A 306 3.80 16.85 -0.21
C ILE A 306 3.00 17.16 -1.47
N ALA A 307 2.08 18.12 -1.40
CA ALA A 307 1.51 18.76 -2.58
C ALA A 307 2.29 20.04 -2.91
N VAL A 308 2.83 20.13 -4.12
CA VAL A 308 3.45 21.35 -4.64
C VAL A 308 2.45 22.05 -5.55
N VAL A 309 1.90 23.17 -5.06
CA VAL A 309 0.87 23.95 -5.76
C VAL A 309 1.54 24.99 -6.63
N LEU A 310 1.48 24.77 -7.94
CA LEU A 310 2.09 25.59 -8.99
C LEU A 310 1.12 26.65 -9.53
N GLY A 311 -0.15 26.62 -9.10
CA GLY A 311 -1.21 27.42 -9.68
C GLY A 311 -1.49 27.03 -11.13
N THR A 312 -1.85 28.01 -11.97
CA THR A 312 -2.10 27.80 -13.41
C THR A 312 -0.86 28.12 -14.26
N ALA A 313 0.33 28.12 -13.67
CA ALA A 313 1.58 28.39 -14.37
C ALA A 313 1.83 27.36 -15.49
N ARG A 314 2.41 27.84 -16.61
CA ARG A 314 2.56 27.06 -17.86
C ARG A 314 3.81 26.18 -17.92
N GLU A 315 4.79 26.42 -17.06
CA GLU A 315 6.04 25.66 -17.01
C GLU A 315 6.04 24.75 -15.78
N ASP A 316 6.31 23.46 -16.00
CA ASP A 316 6.41 22.47 -14.94
C ASP A 316 7.85 22.48 -14.40
N PRO A 317 8.10 22.98 -13.18
CA PRO A 317 9.43 22.91 -12.60
C PRO A 317 9.80 21.45 -12.34
N THR A 318 11.04 21.08 -12.64
CA THR A 318 11.59 19.77 -12.29
C THR A 318 11.66 19.67 -10.77
N LEU A 319 10.83 18.80 -10.17
CA LEU A 319 10.86 18.60 -8.73
C LEU A 319 12.09 17.81 -8.29
N PRO A 320 12.65 18.12 -7.10
CA PRO A 320 13.69 17.29 -6.52
C PRO A 320 13.14 15.88 -6.23
N SER A 321 13.88 14.84 -6.62
CA SER A 321 13.60 13.47 -6.20
C SER A 321 14.05 13.30 -4.75
N VAL A 322 13.09 13.10 -3.85
CA VAL A 322 13.34 12.95 -2.41
C VAL A 322 12.89 11.57 -1.94
N PRO A 323 13.80 10.76 -1.37
CA PRO A 323 13.45 9.42 -0.91
C PRO A 323 12.51 9.49 0.29
N TYR A 324 11.64 8.48 0.43
CA TYR A 324 10.73 8.31 1.57
C TYR A 324 9.65 9.40 1.75
N VAL A 325 9.44 10.26 0.75
CA VAL A 325 8.34 11.24 0.69
C VAL A 325 7.73 11.20 -0.70
N ASN A 326 6.39 11.22 -0.80
CA ASN A 326 5.69 11.28 -2.07
C ASN A 326 5.38 12.74 -2.42
N VAL A 327 5.89 13.24 -3.54
CA VAL A 327 5.69 14.63 -3.99
C VAL A 327 4.73 14.65 -5.18
N ILE A 328 3.70 15.50 -5.11
CA ILE A 328 2.61 15.58 -6.09
C ILE A 328 2.55 17.01 -6.61
N GLN A 329 2.60 17.19 -7.94
CA GLN A 329 2.40 18.49 -8.56
C GLN A 329 0.91 18.81 -8.72
N VAL A 330 0.53 20.04 -8.39
CA VAL A 330 -0.86 20.50 -8.41
C VAL A 330 -0.97 21.79 -9.20
N HIS A 331 -1.52 21.67 -10.41
CA HIS A 331 -1.81 22.79 -11.31
C HIS A 331 -3.22 23.34 -11.10
N GLN A 332 -3.52 23.74 -9.86
CA GLN A 332 -4.80 24.34 -9.48
C GLN A 332 -4.56 25.57 -8.63
N ALA A 333 -5.49 26.53 -8.68
CA ALA A 333 -5.43 27.69 -7.80
C ALA A 333 -5.58 27.25 -6.33
N PRO A 334 -4.75 27.76 -5.41
CA PRO A 334 -4.84 27.46 -3.98
C PRO A 334 -6.08 28.12 -3.34
N ASN A 335 -7.22 27.43 -3.39
CA ASN A 335 -8.52 27.89 -2.90
C ASN A 335 -9.19 26.89 -1.95
N ALA A 336 -10.26 27.30 -1.25
CA ALA A 336 -10.97 26.47 -0.27
C ALA A 336 -11.27 25.03 -0.75
N SER A 337 -11.69 24.85 -2.00
CA SER A 337 -12.01 23.53 -2.57
C SER A 337 -10.77 22.63 -2.68
N LEU A 338 -9.62 23.19 -3.05
CA LEU A 338 -8.36 22.44 -3.08
C LEU A 338 -7.89 22.07 -1.67
N ALA A 339 -8.09 22.96 -0.70
CA ALA A 339 -7.79 22.66 0.71
C ALA A 339 -8.68 21.53 1.24
N GLU A 340 -9.97 21.52 0.94
CA GLU A 340 -10.89 20.43 1.30
C GLU A 340 -10.45 19.09 0.68
N GLU A 341 -10.02 19.10 -0.58
CA GLU A 341 -9.47 17.90 -1.24
C GLU A 341 -8.23 17.37 -0.51
N PHE A 342 -7.30 18.25 -0.14
CA PHE A 342 -6.09 17.90 0.61
C PHE A 342 -6.38 17.36 2.00
N LEU A 343 -7.53 17.73 2.58
CA LEU A 343 -7.97 17.24 3.88
C LEU A 343 -8.80 15.94 3.78
N ALA A 344 -9.26 15.55 2.59
CA ALA A 344 -10.08 14.37 2.40
C ALA A 344 -9.23 13.11 2.20
N ASP A 345 -9.53 12.04 2.96
CA ASP A 345 -8.85 10.75 2.82
C ASP A 345 -9.15 10.08 1.46
N ASP A 346 -10.35 10.29 0.93
CA ASP A 346 -10.90 9.76 -0.32
C ASP A 346 -10.91 10.77 -1.48
N GLY A 347 -10.27 11.93 -1.28
CA GLY A 347 -10.09 12.94 -2.33
C GLY A 347 -9.29 12.41 -3.53
N PRO A 348 -9.40 13.02 -4.72
CA PRO A 348 -8.72 12.57 -5.94
C PRO A 348 -7.19 12.45 -5.78
N ARG A 349 -6.57 13.40 -5.09
CA ARG A 349 -5.15 13.31 -4.69
C ARG A 349 -4.97 12.65 -3.34
N GLY A 350 -6.03 12.42 -2.59
CA GLY A 350 -6.02 11.92 -1.22
C GLY A 350 -5.31 12.88 -0.27
N ARG A 351 -5.38 12.55 1.02
CA ARG A 351 -4.80 13.36 2.09
C ARG A 351 -3.30 13.64 1.90
N VAL A 352 -2.88 14.86 2.23
CA VAL A 352 -1.47 15.30 2.23
C VAL A 352 -1.00 15.75 3.61
N ASP A 353 0.32 15.78 3.82
CA ASP A 353 0.93 16.16 5.11
C ASP A 353 1.55 17.56 5.07
N ALA A 354 1.99 18.00 3.88
CA ALA A 354 2.43 19.35 3.63
C ALA A 354 1.98 19.86 2.27
N VAL A 355 1.88 21.18 2.16
CA VAL A 355 1.60 21.93 0.96
C VAL A 355 2.70 22.97 0.79
N VAL A 356 3.37 22.95 -0.35
CA VAL A 356 4.28 24.02 -0.78
C VAL A 356 3.59 24.81 -1.88
N CYS A 357 3.21 26.04 -1.57
CA CYS A 357 2.57 26.96 -2.51
C CYS A 357 3.63 27.83 -3.17
N LEU A 358 3.80 27.66 -4.49
CA LEU A 358 4.63 28.54 -5.33
C LEU A 358 3.85 29.74 -5.88
N VAL A 359 2.56 29.82 -5.54
CA VAL A 359 1.65 30.91 -5.88
C VAL A 359 0.92 31.28 -4.58
N PRO A 360 0.71 32.58 -4.30
CA PRO A 360 0.09 33.00 -3.05
C PRO A 360 -1.30 32.37 -2.86
N PRO A 361 -1.53 31.63 -1.76
CA PRO A 361 -2.85 31.11 -1.41
C PRO A 361 -3.83 32.21 -1.04
N ASP A 362 -5.14 31.94 -1.23
CA ASP A 362 -6.18 32.81 -0.70
C ASP A 362 -6.39 32.58 0.82
N THR A 363 -7.21 33.44 1.45
CA THR A 363 -7.45 33.38 2.90
C THR A 363 -8.24 32.13 3.29
N ASP A 364 -9.14 31.68 2.43
CA ASP A 364 -9.99 30.52 2.70
C ASP A 364 -9.17 29.22 2.64
N PHE A 365 -8.20 29.13 1.72
CA PHE A 365 -7.23 28.04 1.64
C PHE A 365 -6.38 27.93 2.91
N ARG A 366 -5.81 29.05 3.37
CA ARG A 366 -5.03 29.10 4.62
C ARG A 366 -5.89 28.67 5.80
N THR A 367 -7.10 29.21 5.89
CA THR A 367 -8.04 28.94 6.99
C THR A 367 -8.47 27.47 7.00
N ALA A 368 -8.82 26.92 5.85
CA ALA A 368 -9.25 25.52 5.72
C ALA A 368 -8.13 24.55 6.15
N LEU A 369 -6.89 24.75 5.68
CA LEU A 369 -5.77 23.89 6.08
C LEU A 369 -5.41 24.04 7.56
N ARG A 370 -5.48 25.26 8.11
CA ARG A 370 -5.13 25.52 9.52
C ARG A 370 -6.12 24.87 10.50
N TYR A 371 -7.41 24.95 10.21
CA TYR A 371 -8.47 24.42 11.07
C TYR A 371 -9.02 23.06 10.61
N GLY A 372 -8.34 22.42 9.66
CA GLY A 372 -8.68 21.09 9.16
C GLY A 372 -8.59 20.01 10.23
N ARG A 373 -9.22 18.86 9.98
CA ARG A 373 -9.28 17.73 10.93
C ARG A 373 -7.90 17.18 11.31
N HIS A 374 -6.94 17.32 10.41
CA HIS A 374 -5.54 16.99 10.65
C HIS A 374 -4.69 18.17 10.21
N ARG A 375 -3.52 18.29 10.82
CA ARG A 375 -2.63 19.41 10.58
C ARG A 375 -1.85 19.17 9.31
N VAL A 376 -1.91 20.15 8.41
CA VAL A 376 -1.15 20.18 7.15
C VAL A 376 -0.16 21.33 7.23
N MET A 377 1.12 21.04 6.98
CA MET A 377 2.14 22.09 6.98
C MET A 377 2.04 22.92 5.69
N LEU A 378 1.69 24.20 5.80
CA LEU A 378 1.61 25.11 4.66
C LEU A 378 2.86 25.99 4.60
N ILE A 379 3.54 25.97 3.45
CA ILE A 379 4.72 26.78 3.17
C ILE A 379 4.49 27.57 1.89
N GLU A 380 4.61 28.88 1.98
CA GLU A 380 4.57 29.80 0.84
C GLU A 380 6.02 30.12 0.46
N ALA A 381 6.41 29.84 -0.78
CA ALA A 381 7.78 29.98 -1.25
C ALA A 381 7.80 30.40 -2.73
N ASP A 382 8.82 31.13 -3.15
CA ASP A 382 8.98 31.53 -4.55
C ASP A 382 9.80 30.52 -5.37
N ASP A 383 10.44 29.55 -4.71
CA ASP A 383 11.36 28.58 -5.32
C ASP A 383 11.02 27.15 -4.92
N VAL A 384 11.08 26.25 -5.90
CA VAL A 384 10.90 24.81 -5.75
C VAL A 384 12.01 24.14 -4.91
N ALA A 385 13.17 24.78 -4.76
CA ALA A 385 14.27 24.27 -3.93
C ALA A 385 13.84 23.98 -2.47
N VAL A 386 12.87 24.75 -1.95
CA VAL A 386 12.32 24.59 -0.60
C VAL A 386 11.69 23.21 -0.40
N VAL A 387 11.19 22.56 -1.46
CA VAL A 387 10.58 21.22 -1.40
C VAL A 387 11.54 20.19 -0.79
N ALA A 388 12.84 20.30 -1.08
CA ALA A 388 13.83 19.37 -0.53
C ALA A 388 13.97 19.49 0.99
N ASP A 389 13.93 20.71 1.53
CA ASP A 389 14.04 20.95 2.97
C ASP A 389 12.76 20.55 3.70
N VAL A 390 11.61 20.82 3.11
CA VAL A 390 10.30 20.35 3.58
C VAL A 390 10.24 18.83 3.65
N ALA A 391 10.76 18.15 2.63
CA ALA A 391 10.81 16.70 2.60
C ALA A 391 11.73 16.13 3.69
N LYS A 392 12.90 16.72 3.95
CA LYS A 392 13.79 16.32 5.06
C LYS A 392 13.07 16.48 6.41
N GLN A 393 12.38 17.61 6.62
CA GLN A 393 11.62 17.86 7.84
C GLN A 393 10.50 16.83 8.03
N LEU A 394 9.72 16.54 6.98
CA LEU A 394 8.68 15.51 7.00
C LEU A 394 9.26 14.10 7.24
N GLN A 395 10.42 13.79 6.66
CA GLN A 395 11.07 12.50 6.87
C GLN A 395 11.48 12.31 8.33
N ALA A 396 12.05 13.34 8.96
CA ALA A 396 12.39 13.34 10.38
C ALA A 396 11.15 13.15 11.29
N GLN A 397 10.01 13.72 10.88
CA GLN A 397 8.75 13.68 11.63
C GLN A 397 7.80 12.56 11.19
N ALA A 398 8.19 11.74 10.20
CA ALA A 398 7.34 10.74 9.58
C ALA A 398 6.61 9.81 10.58
N PRO A 399 7.26 9.22 11.60
CA PRO A 399 6.55 8.37 12.56
C PRO A 399 5.52 9.14 13.39
N THR A 400 5.82 10.38 13.80
CA THR A 400 4.91 11.24 14.55
C THR A 400 3.70 11.66 13.71
N ILE A 401 3.93 12.01 12.45
CA ILE A 401 2.87 12.36 11.49
C ILE A 401 1.97 11.15 11.20
N ALA A 402 2.54 9.97 10.99
CA ALA A 402 1.77 8.74 10.81
C ALA A 402 0.92 8.39 12.05
N ALA A 403 1.51 8.48 13.24
CA ALA A 403 0.82 8.25 14.51
C ALA A 403 -0.33 9.24 14.72
N ARG A 404 -0.09 10.54 14.52
CA ARG A 404 -1.11 11.59 14.68
C ARG A 404 -2.29 11.37 13.73
N ARG A 405 -2.02 11.09 12.46
CA ARG A 405 -3.05 10.80 11.46
C ARG A 405 -3.92 9.61 11.84
N ALA A 406 -3.30 8.56 12.37
CA ALA A 406 -4.03 7.40 12.85
C ALA A 406 -4.90 7.72 14.06
N LEU A 407 -4.43 8.53 15.01
CA LEU A 407 -5.23 8.93 16.18
C LEU A 407 -6.50 9.69 15.78
N VAL A 408 -6.45 10.53 14.75
CA VAL A 408 -7.65 11.21 14.22
C VAL A 408 -8.68 10.19 13.72
N SER A 409 -8.25 9.22 12.91
CA SER A 409 -9.15 8.16 12.41
C SER A 409 -9.63 7.22 13.52
N ILE A 410 -8.75 6.84 14.46
CA ILE A 410 -9.10 5.98 15.61
C ILE A 410 -10.15 6.67 16.49
N ARG A 411 -10.02 7.98 16.70
CA ARG A 411 -10.99 8.77 17.46
C ARG A 411 -12.39 8.66 16.88
N GLU A 412 -12.53 8.74 15.56
CA GLU A 412 -13.81 8.56 14.88
C GLU A 412 -14.36 7.13 15.09
N LEU A 413 -13.50 6.11 15.02
CA LEU A 413 -13.91 4.71 15.19
C LEU A 413 -14.34 4.36 16.63
N VAL A 414 -13.74 4.96 17.65
CA VAL A 414 -14.08 4.66 19.05
C VAL A 414 -15.24 5.50 19.59
N GLN A 415 -15.76 6.48 18.83
CA GLN A 415 -16.89 7.31 19.27
C GLN A 415 -18.15 6.49 19.58
N GLY A 416 -18.37 5.40 18.84
CA GLY A 416 -19.48 4.47 19.05
C GLY A 416 -19.33 3.54 20.26
N LEU A 417 -18.17 3.53 20.93
CA LEU A 417 -17.92 2.68 22.09
C LEU A 417 -18.36 3.36 23.41
N PRO A 418 -18.73 2.59 24.45
CA PRO A 418 -19.05 3.10 25.79
C PRO A 418 -17.95 4.01 26.34
N ALA A 419 -18.31 5.03 27.12
CA ALA A 419 -17.37 6.06 27.58
C ALA A 419 -16.21 5.51 28.44
N ASP A 420 -16.43 4.41 29.15
CA ASP A 420 -15.46 3.72 30.03
C ASP A 420 -14.63 2.65 29.30
N HIS A 421 -14.88 2.44 28.01
CA HIS A 421 -14.22 1.43 27.20
C HIS A 421 -12.69 1.62 27.19
N GLU A 422 -11.94 0.52 27.33
CA GLU A 422 -10.47 0.53 27.44
C GLU A 422 -9.79 1.24 26.26
N LEU A 423 -10.25 1.01 25.03
CA LEU A 423 -9.73 1.69 23.83
C LEU A 423 -9.89 3.22 23.87
N ARG A 424 -10.97 3.75 24.47
CA ARG A 424 -11.15 5.21 24.61
C ARG A 424 -10.18 5.76 25.64
N ARG A 425 -10.03 5.10 26.78
CA ARG A 425 -9.05 5.46 27.81
C ARG A 425 -7.62 5.41 27.26
N ALA A 426 -7.27 4.36 26.52
CA ALA A 426 -5.97 4.22 25.87
C ALA A 426 -5.74 5.32 24.82
N LEU A 427 -6.75 5.66 24.00
CA LEU A 427 -6.68 6.77 23.06
C LEU A 427 -6.44 8.12 23.76
N ASP A 428 -7.19 8.39 24.82
CA ASP A 428 -7.09 9.63 25.58
C ASP A 428 -5.71 9.74 26.24
N GLN A 429 -5.21 8.62 26.80
CA GLN A 429 -3.88 8.54 27.37
C GLN A 429 -2.78 8.84 26.33
N VAL A 430 -2.84 8.18 25.17
CA VAL A 430 -1.89 8.42 24.07
C VAL A 430 -1.96 9.86 23.55
N SER A 431 -3.17 10.44 23.51
CA SER A 431 -3.37 11.81 23.01
C SER A 431 -2.90 12.87 24.01
N ALA A 432 -3.06 12.63 25.32
CA ALA A 432 -2.74 13.60 26.37
C ALA A 432 -1.28 13.56 26.83
N GLU A 433 -0.61 12.41 26.76
CA GLU A 433 0.72 12.22 27.37
C GLU A 433 1.90 12.51 26.42
N ARG A 434 1.65 12.70 25.12
CA ARG A 434 2.71 12.75 24.10
C ARG A 434 3.04 14.18 23.66
N HIS A 435 4.08 14.70 24.30
CA HIS A 435 4.72 15.98 23.97
C HIS A 435 5.19 16.08 22.52
N GLU A 436 5.54 14.96 21.89
CA GLU A 436 5.93 14.92 20.47
C GLU A 436 4.82 15.45 19.54
N PHE A 437 3.54 15.27 19.92
CA PHE A 437 2.43 15.86 19.17
C PHE A 437 2.31 17.35 19.37
N ALA A 438 2.55 17.84 20.60
CA ALA A 438 2.57 19.26 20.92
C ALA A 438 3.73 19.97 20.20
N GLU A 439 4.90 19.32 20.09
CA GLU A 439 6.03 19.83 19.33
C GLU A 439 5.72 19.96 17.84
N LEU A 440 5.18 18.89 17.24
CA LEU A 440 4.79 18.89 15.82
C LEU A 440 3.72 19.97 15.54
N ASP A 441 2.75 20.10 16.44
CA ASP A 441 1.71 21.12 16.35
C ASP A 441 2.25 22.54 16.37
N LEU A 442 3.08 22.81 17.37
CA LEU A 442 3.65 24.12 17.56
C LEU A 442 4.61 24.46 16.41
N LEU A 443 5.35 23.49 15.90
CA LEU A 443 6.23 23.67 14.75
C LEU A 443 5.45 24.11 13.53
N VAL A 444 4.35 23.41 13.19
CA VAL A 444 3.49 23.78 12.05
C VAL A 444 2.86 25.16 12.24
N GLU A 445 2.45 25.52 13.46
CA GLU A 445 1.89 26.86 13.71
C GLU A 445 2.94 27.97 13.60
N LEU A 446 4.18 27.72 14.03
CA LEU A 446 5.25 28.72 14.01
C LEU A 446 5.84 28.92 12.62
N THR A 447 5.79 27.89 11.75
CA THR A 447 6.25 27.99 10.36
C THR A 447 5.22 28.63 9.43
N ALA A 448 3.96 28.72 9.84
CA ALA A 448 2.93 29.43 9.07
C ALA A 448 3.25 30.93 8.95
N GLN A 449 3.19 31.46 7.73
CA GLN A 449 3.57 32.86 7.44
C GLN A 449 2.73 33.88 8.22
N ASP A 450 1.44 33.59 8.42
CA ASP A 450 0.46 34.42 9.12
C ASP A 450 0.24 33.97 10.58
N THR A 451 1.27 33.39 11.21
CA THR A 451 1.17 32.91 12.59
C THR A 451 0.82 34.03 13.59
N PRO A 452 -0.15 33.83 14.49
CA PRO A 452 -0.46 34.77 15.56
C PRO A 452 0.49 34.59 16.76
N LEU A 453 1.19 33.46 16.85
CA LEU A 453 2.03 33.10 17.98
C LEU A 453 3.36 33.86 17.95
N LEU A 454 3.81 34.30 19.12
CA LEU A 454 5.09 34.97 19.30
C LEU A 454 5.29 36.19 18.39
N ARG A 455 4.21 36.83 17.93
CA ARG A 455 4.25 37.94 16.95
C ARG A 455 5.09 39.12 17.46
N THR A 456 5.03 39.39 18.76
CA THR A 456 5.77 40.47 19.42
C THR A 456 7.18 40.05 19.87
N ALA A 457 7.51 38.77 19.83
CA ALA A 457 8.80 38.25 20.32
C ALA A 457 9.96 38.46 19.33
N GLY A 458 9.65 38.74 18.06
CA GLY A 458 10.61 38.99 16.98
C GLY A 458 11.09 37.72 16.27
N GLU A 459 11.61 37.92 15.05
CA GLU A 459 11.95 36.84 14.12
C GLU A 459 12.98 35.86 14.67
N LYS A 460 14.04 36.37 15.31
CA LYS A 460 15.11 35.54 15.89
C LYS A 460 14.58 34.57 16.95
N VAL A 461 13.57 34.98 17.73
CA VAL A 461 12.96 34.13 18.76
C VAL A 461 12.10 33.05 18.11
N ARG A 462 11.31 33.40 17.08
CA ARG A 462 10.53 32.42 16.32
C ARG A 462 11.41 31.39 15.61
N ALA A 463 12.48 31.84 14.96
CA ALA A 463 13.46 30.94 14.34
C ALA A 463 14.14 30.02 15.36
N ALA A 464 14.52 30.53 16.54
CA ALA A 464 15.07 29.71 17.61
C ALA A 464 14.04 28.69 18.17
N ALA A 465 12.78 29.08 18.28
CA ALA A 465 11.69 28.19 18.69
C ALA A 465 11.46 27.07 17.65
N ALA A 466 11.31 27.42 16.37
CA ALA A 466 11.13 26.46 15.28
C ALA A 466 12.30 25.48 15.18
N ARG A 467 13.54 25.98 15.28
CA ARG A 467 14.75 25.14 15.33
C ARG A 467 14.74 24.19 16.52
N LEU A 468 14.39 24.68 17.72
CA LEU A 468 14.27 23.83 18.92
C LEU A 468 13.19 22.75 18.76
N LEU A 469 12.13 23.00 18.01
CA LEU A 469 11.07 22.02 17.71
C LEU A 469 11.45 21.04 16.58
N GLY A 470 12.63 21.22 15.96
CA GLY A 470 13.16 20.31 14.95
C GLY A 470 12.89 20.73 13.51
N ALA A 471 12.69 22.02 13.22
CA ALA A 471 12.57 22.53 11.85
C ALA A 471 13.75 22.11 10.95
N GLU A 472 14.97 22.07 11.50
CA GLU A 472 16.19 21.74 10.76
C GLU A 472 16.53 20.24 10.82
N GLY A 473 15.96 19.51 11.78
CA GLY A 473 16.15 18.08 11.96
C GLY A 473 15.97 17.60 13.41
N PRO A 474 16.03 16.28 13.64
CA PRO A 474 15.65 15.68 14.92
C PRO A 474 16.77 15.67 15.97
N GLU A 475 18.02 15.83 15.55
CA GLU A 475 19.19 15.65 16.40
C GLU A 475 19.30 16.72 17.50
N PRO A 476 19.61 16.37 18.77
CA PRO A 476 19.68 17.33 19.87
C PRO A 476 20.62 18.52 19.62
N TRP A 477 21.80 18.27 19.04
CA TRP A 477 22.76 19.33 18.72
C TRP A 477 22.22 20.28 17.65
N MET A 478 21.53 19.77 16.63
CA MET A 478 20.94 20.57 15.56
C MET A 478 19.78 21.43 16.10
N ARG A 479 18.91 20.84 16.92
CA ARG A 479 17.81 21.55 17.60
C ARG A 479 18.31 22.68 18.51
N LEU A 480 19.51 22.55 19.05
CA LEU A 480 20.15 23.58 19.88
C LEU A 480 21.03 24.56 19.07
N GLY A 481 21.22 24.34 17.76
CA GLY A 481 22.08 25.14 16.89
C GLY A 481 23.58 24.97 17.17
N LEU A 482 23.96 23.77 17.60
CA LEU A 482 25.34 23.37 17.84
C LEU A 482 25.94 22.67 16.61
N SER A 483 27.25 22.52 16.59
CA SER A 483 27.95 21.72 15.59
C SER A 483 27.64 20.22 15.75
N PRO A 484 27.62 19.42 14.67
CA PRO A 484 27.46 17.96 14.75
C PRO A 484 28.51 17.26 15.63
N ASN A 485 29.67 17.89 15.84
CA ASN A 485 30.76 17.36 16.66
C ASN A 485 30.74 17.91 18.10
N ALA A 486 29.66 18.58 18.53
CA ALA A 486 29.56 19.10 19.88
C ALA A 486 29.56 17.96 20.91
N ASP A 487 30.37 18.10 21.96
CA ASP A 487 30.41 17.14 23.05
C ASP A 487 29.05 17.06 23.78
N LYS A 488 28.70 15.88 24.28
CA LYS A 488 27.44 15.61 25.00
C LYS A 488 27.27 16.54 26.20
N ALA A 489 28.35 16.86 26.91
CA ALA A 489 28.31 17.82 28.01
C ALA A 489 27.88 19.22 27.56
N VAL A 490 28.34 19.66 26.37
CA VAL A 490 27.97 20.95 25.76
C VAL A 490 26.51 20.92 25.31
N VAL A 491 26.06 19.83 24.68
CA VAL A 491 24.65 19.64 24.29
C VAL A 491 23.75 19.73 25.53
N ARG A 492 24.07 18.99 26.61
CA ARG A 492 23.32 18.98 27.85
C ARG A 492 23.28 20.36 28.53
N ALA A 493 24.42 21.05 28.64
CA ALA A 493 24.48 22.39 29.22
C ALA A 493 23.66 23.41 28.41
N THR A 494 23.71 23.31 27.08
CA THR A 494 22.95 24.19 26.18
C THR A 494 21.44 23.91 26.27
N ALA A 495 21.03 22.65 26.38
CA ALA A 495 19.65 22.25 26.62
C ALA A 495 19.12 22.83 27.94
N GLN A 496 19.89 22.71 29.04
CA GLN A 496 19.53 23.31 30.34
C GLN A 496 19.46 24.84 30.30
N HIS A 497 20.32 25.49 29.54
CA HIS A 497 20.26 26.94 29.34
C HIS A 497 19.00 27.33 28.54
N SER A 498 18.71 26.61 27.46
CA SER A 498 17.51 26.79 26.64
C SER A 498 16.22 26.62 27.46
N ALA A 499 16.13 25.57 28.29
CA ALA A 499 14.99 25.34 29.18
C ALA A 499 14.73 26.51 30.13
N ARG A 500 15.79 27.02 30.78
CA ARG A 500 15.71 28.20 31.66
C ARG A 500 15.28 29.45 30.89
N TYR A 501 15.82 29.65 29.69
CA TYR A 501 15.48 30.77 28.84
C TYR A 501 13.99 30.80 28.49
N TRP A 502 13.42 29.70 28.01
CA TRP A 502 11.99 29.64 27.66
C TRP A 502 11.09 29.74 28.89
N ARG A 503 11.44 29.08 30.01
CA ARG A 503 10.68 29.19 31.25
C ARG A 503 10.65 30.61 31.81
N SER A 504 11.76 31.35 31.70
CA SER A 504 11.81 32.76 32.13
C SER A 504 10.83 33.63 31.33
N ARG A 505 10.67 33.38 30.02
CA ARG A 505 9.71 34.09 29.16
C ARG A 505 8.26 33.74 29.45
N ALA A 506 7.97 32.48 29.78
CA ALA A 506 6.63 32.05 30.21
C ALA A 506 6.16 32.78 31.49
N GLN A 507 7.09 33.04 32.41
CA GLN A 507 6.83 33.67 33.71
C GLN A 507 6.72 35.21 33.65
N LEU A 508 7.03 35.84 32.52
CA LEU A 508 6.88 37.29 32.40
C LEU A 508 5.39 37.69 32.53
N PRO A 509 5.07 38.71 33.34
CA PRO A 509 3.68 39.17 33.50
C PRO A 509 3.04 39.68 32.21
N THR A 510 3.84 40.17 31.27
CA THR A 510 3.39 40.71 29.98
C THR A 510 3.15 39.64 28.92
N THR A 511 3.53 38.38 29.18
CA THR A 511 3.31 37.28 28.23
C THR A 511 1.82 36.91 28.21
N GLY A 512 1.21 36.95 27.03
CA GLY A 512 -0.18 36.52 26.84
C GLY A 512 -0.36 35.02 27.07
N GLY A 513 -1.59 34.57 27.34
CA GLY A 513 -1.88 33.16 27.65
C GLY A 513 -1.38 32.18 26.59
N LYS A 514 -1.66 32.43 25.31
CA LYS A 514 -1.19 31.58 24.20
C LYS A 514 0.33 31.55 24.08
N ASP A 515 1.00 32.69 24.17
CA ASP A 515 2.47 32.75 24.11
C ASP A 515 3.13 32.08 25.33
N ARG A 516 2.45 32.09 26.48
CA ARG A 516 2.90 31.37 27.69
C ARG A 516 2.90 29.86 27.47
N GLU A 517 1.81 29.30 26.95
CA GLU A 517 1.73 27.87 26.60
C GLU A 517 2.81 27.44 25.60
N VAL A 518 3.11 28.30 24.62
CA VAL A 518 4.20 28.11 23.66
C VAL A 518 5.54 28.04 24.38
N TYR A 519 5.85 29.01 25.24
CA TYR A 519 7.11 29.03 25.99
C TYR A 519 7.24 27.87 26.97
N GLU A 520 6.16 27.45 27.61
CA GLU A 520 6.15 26.26 28.48
C GLU A 520 6.43 24.98 27.69
N THR A 521 5.82 24.84 26.51
CA THR A 521 6.09 23.71 25.60
C THR A 521 7.56 23.69 25.16
N LEU A 522 8.12 24.85 24.78
CA LEU A 522 9.54 24.98 24.39
C LEU A 522 10.48 24.67 25.56
N ALA A 523 10.13 25.08 26.79
CA ALA A 523 10.90 24.74 27.97
C ALA A 523 10.90 23.22 28.20
N ALA A 524 9.74 22.57 28.16
CA ALA A 524 9.61 21.13 28.30
C ALA A 524 10.33 20.34 27.19
N THR A 525 10.33 20.85 25.95
CA THR A 525 11.15 20.31 24.85
C THR A 525 12.63 20.34 25.19
N ALA A 526 13.13 21.50 25.63
CA ALA A 526 14.54 21.65 25.98
C ALA A 526 14.94 20.77 27.17
N GLU A 527 14.06 20.58 28.16
CA GLU A 527 14.29 19.67 29.28
C GLU A 527 14.41 18.21 28.83
N ARG A 528 13.54 17.74 27.94
CA ARG A 528 13.63 16.38 27.39
C ARG A 528 14.92 16.14 26.62
N LEU A 529 15.48 17.17 25.96
CA LEU A 529 16.79 17.06 25.30
C LEU A 529 17.94 16.89 26.31
N VAL A 530 17.78 17.33 27.57
CA VAL A 530 18.77 17.09 28.64
C VAL A 530 18.89 15.59 28.94
N ASP A 531 17.77 14.87 28.91
CA ASP A 531 17.72 13.44 29.21
C ASP A 531 18.26 12.57 28.06
N LEU A 532 18.26 13.11 26.83
CA LEU A 532 18.73 12.44 25.62
C LEU A 532 20.21 12.68 25.30
N ALA A 533 20.80 13.75 25.83
CA ALA A 533 22.20 14.15 25.64
C ALA A 533 23.11 13.57 26.73
#